data_AF-A0AAE3JH92-F1
#
_entry.id   AF-A0AAE3JH92-F1
#
_cell.length_a   1.000
_cell.length_b   1.000
_cell.length_c   1.000
_cell.angle_alpha   90.00
_cell.angle_beta   90.00
_cell.angle_gamma   90.00
#
_symmetry.space_group_name_H-M   'P 1'
#
loop_
_entity.id
_entity.type
_entity.pdbx_description
1 polymer ?
#
loop_
_entity_poly.entity_id
_entity_poly.type
_entity_poly.pdbx_seq_one_letter_code
_entity_poly.pdbx_strand_id
1 'polypeptide(L)'
;MKLYFGSVTNTATTWMILSLMGFIGYSVWNQDAIHYWGRRTLFLLAYGLLICCFAAARDGFDKTVQAAIDGSCAPGLFSLVSIPAITGYVGVAAILVAAVATVFTRSQHMRELWFYVMSGGVMLKIAVVEIARILG
;
A
#
# COMPACT_ATOMS: atom_id res chain seq x y z
N MET A 1 -20.31 3.44 -9.57
CA MET A 1 -20.16 2.13 -8.88
C MET A 1 -19.33 1.09 -9.63
N LYS A 2 -19.26 1.10 -10.98
CA LYS A 2 -18.38 0.19 -11.75
C LYS A 2 -16.89 0.27 -11.37
N LEU A 3 -16.39 1.44 -10.97
CA LEU A 3 -14.97 1.63 -10.62
C LEU A 3 -14.49 0.78 -9.43
N TYR A 4 -15.38 0.51 -8.47
CA TYR A 4 -15.07 -0.20 -7.22
C TYR A 4 -15.69 -1.61 -7.17
N PHE A 5 -16.84 -1.82 -7.82
CA PHE A 5 -17.57 -3.11 -7.81
C PHE A 5 -17.75 -3.74 -9.19
N GLY A 6 -17.01 -3.27 -10.21
CA GLY A 6 -17.14 -3.75 -11.58
C GLY A 6 -16.42 -5.07 -11.89
N SER A 7 -15.50 -5.51 -11.04
CA SER A 7 -14.76 -6.77 -11.17
C SER A 7 -14.43 -7.36 -9.80
N VAL A 8 -14.12 -8.66 -9.76
CA VAL A 8 -13.68 -9.35 -8.54
C VAL A 8 -12.44 -8.68 -7.96
N THR A 9 -11.46 -8.33 -8.80
CA THR A 9 -10.23 -7.66 -8.38
C THR A 9 -10.50 -6.25 -7.84
N ASN A 10 -11.38 -5.47 -8.46
CA ASN A 10 -11.75 -4.14 -7.94
C ASN A 10 -12.37 -4.25 -6.54
N THR A 11 -13.34 -5.15 -6.41
CA THR A 11 -14.07 -5.37 -5.16
C THR A 11 -13.15 -5.87 -4.06
N ALA A 12 -12.28 -6.84 -4.37
CA ALA A 12 -11.29 -7.38 -3.44
C ALA A 12 -10.34 -6.28 -2.95
N THR A 13 -9.73 -5.51 -3.84
CA THR A 13 -8.81 -4.44 -3.47
C THR A 13 -9.50 -3.38 -2.61
N THR A 14 -10.75 -3.03 -2.90
CA THR A 14 -11.52 -2.09 -2.06
C THR A 14 -11.76 -2.63 -0.65
N TRP A 15 -12.18 -3.89 -0.51
CA TRP A 15 -12.33 -4.50 0.82
C TRP A 15 -11.01 -4.60 1.58
N MET A 16 -9.90 -4.87 0.89
CA MET A 16 -8.57 -4.92 1.52
C MET A 16 -8.10 -3.53 1.99
N ILE A 17 -8.40 -2.48 1.22
CA ILE A 17 -8.10 -1.09 1.64
C ILE A 17 -8.96 -0.73 2.87
N LEU A 18 -10.25 -1.04 2.87
CA LEU A 18 -11.14 -0.79 4.01
C LEU A 18 -10.69 -1.53 5.27
N SER A 19 -10.32 -2.82 5.15
CA SER A 19 -9.85 -3.61 6.29
C SER A 19 -8.51 -3.08 6.83
N LEU A 20 -7.60 -2.63 5.97
CA LEU A 20 -6.34 -2.01 6.38
C LEU A 20 -6.58 -0.69 7.14
N MET A 21 -7.48 0.16 6.63
CA MET A 21 -7.87 1.40 7.34
C MET A 21 -8.50 1.09 8.70
N GLY A 22 -9.39 0.09 8.76
CA GLY A 22 -9.97 -0.39 10.01
C GLY A 22 -8.91 -0.92 10.98
N PHE A 23 -7.92 -1.66 10.49
CA PHE A 23 -6.80 -2.17 11.31
C PHE A 23 -5.95 -1.03 11.89
N ILE A 24 -5.63 -0.01 11.09
CA ILE A 24 -4.87 1.17 11.56
C ILE A 24 -5.71 1.94 12.60
N GLY A 25 -6.97 2.24 12.30
CA GLY A 25 -7.87 2.94 13.22
C GLY A 25 -8.05 2.20 14.55
N TYR A 26 -8.23 0.88 14.50
CA TYR A 26 -8.30 0.05 15.70
C TYR A 26 -6.99 0.08 16.50
N SER A 27 -5.84 0.08 15.83
CA SER A 27 -4.53 0.12 16.49
C SER A 27 -4.29 1.46 17.20
N VAL A 28 -4.80 2.57 16.64
CA VAL A 28 -4.75 3.89 17.28
C VAL A 28 -5.69 3.96 18.48
N TRP A 29 -6.94 3.49 18.33
CA TRP A 29 -7.94 3.54 19.41
C TRP A 29 -7.54 2.70 20.62
N ASN A 30 -6.93 1.54 20.37
CA ASN A 30 -6.60 0.56 21.41
C ASN A 30 -5.11 0.56 21.75
N GLN A 31 -4.42 1.70 21.55
CA GLN A 31 -2.96 1.83 21.69
C GLN A 31 -2.44 1.39 23.06
N ASP A 32 -3.16 1.69 24.15
CA ASP A 32 -2.74 1.39 25.53
C ASP A 32 -2.72 -0.12 25.85
N ALA A 33 -3.46 -0.92 25.08
CA ALA A 33 -3.52 -2.37 25.26
C ALA A 33 -2.59 -3.14 24.29
N ILE A 34 -1.76 -2.44 23.50
CA ILE A 34 -0.83 -3.06 22.55
C ILE A 34 0.52 -3.31 23.21
N HIS A 35 0.80 -4.58 23.52
CA HIS A 35 2.07 -4.99 24.10
C HIS A 35 3.21 -5.21 23.07
N TYR A 36 2.87 -5.47 21.81
CA TYR A 36 3.83 -5.84 20.76
C TYR A 36 3.63 -5.03 19.47
N TRP A 37 4.14 -3.81 19.46
CA TRP A 37 4.07 -2.91 18.30
C TRP A 37 4.79 -3.48 17.07
N GLY A 38 5.92 -4.15 17.26
CA GLY A 38 6.68 -4.74 16.15
C GLY A 38 5.90 -5.73 15.29
N ARG A 39 5.01 -6.55 15.90
CA ARG A 39 4.17 -7.50 15.16
C ARG A 39 3.09 -6.78 14.34
N ARG A 40 2.52 -5.70 14.88
CA ARG A 40 1.54 -4.86 14.17
C ARG A 40 2.19 -4.13 12.99
N THR A 41 3.41 -3.61 13.16
CA THR A 41 4.19 -2.99 12.07
C THR A 41 4.54 -3.98 10.99
N LEU A 42 4.95 -5.21 11.34
CA LEU A 42 5.23 -6.26 10.37
C LEU A 42 3.97 -6.64 9.57
N PHE A 43 2.83 -6.79 10.24
CA PHE A 43 1.54 -7.05 9.59
C PHE A 43 1.16 -5.90 8.64
N LEU A 44 1.28 -4.64 9.09
CA LEU A 44 1.01 -3.46 8.27
C LEU A 44 1.86 -3.46 6.99
N LEU A 45 3.15 -3.79 7.10
CA LEU A 45 4.06 -3.85 5.96
C LEU A 45 3.69 -4.95 4.97
N ALA A 46 3.49 -6.18 5.45
CA ALA A 46 3.15 -7.31 4.61
C ALA A 46 1.78 -7.11 3.93
N TYR A 47 0.78 -6.66 4.69
CA TYR A 47 -0.56 -6.45 4.17
C TYR A 47 -0.62 -5.24 3.22
N GLY A 48 0.09 -4.15 3.53
CA GLY A 48 0.22 -3.00 2.64
C GLY A 48 0.92 -3.34 1.32
N LEU A 49 1.94 -4.20 1.33
CA LEU A 49 2.58 -4.71 0.12
C LEU A 49 1.61 -5.56 -0.71
N LEU A 50 0.88 -6.47 -0.05
CA LEU A 50 -0.16 -7.28 -0.70
C LEU A 50 -1.20 -6.39 -1.41
N ILE A 51 -1.73 -5.38 -0.71
CA ILE A 51 -2.67 -4.41 -1.28
C ILE A 51 -2.05 -3.68 -2.48
N CYS A 52 -0.78 -3.29 -2.39
CA CYS A 52 -0.08 -2.64 -3.50
C CYS A 52 0.00 -3.54 -4.74
N CYS A 53 0.28 -4.84 -4.58
CA CYS A 53 0.32 -5.79 -5.69
C CYS A 53 -1.07 -5.96 -6.32
N PHE A 54 -2.11 -6.09 -5.49
CA PHE A 54 -3.49 -6.18 -5.97
C PHE A 54 -3.96 -4.90 -6.67
N ALA A 55 -3.57 -3.72 -6.16
CA ALA A 55 -3.84 -2.45 -6.82
C ALA A 55 -3.12 -2.36 -8.18
N ALA A 56 -1.85 -2.76 -8.26
CA ALA A 56 -1.11 -2.79 -9.52
C ALA A 56 -1.75 -3.71 -10.56
N ALA A 57 -2.16 -4.92 -10.17
CA ALA A 57 -2.86 -5.86 -11.05
C ALA A 57 -4.25 -5.35 -11.45
N ARG A 58 -4.98 -4.74 -10.51
CA ARG A 58 -6.29 -4.12 -10.76
C ARG A 58 -6.21 -3.01 -11.80
N ASP A 59 -5.17 -2.18 -11.70
CA ASP A 59 -4.98 -1.02 -12.58
C ASP A 59 -4.19 -1.37 -13.86
N GLY A 60 -3.84 -2.66 -14.04
CA GLY A 60 -3.17 -3.17 -15.23
C GLY A 60 -1.75 -2.67 -15.40
N PHE A 61 -1.08 -2.33 -14.30
CA PHE A 61 0.27 -1.75 -14.31
C PHE A 61 1.31 -2.73 -14.89
N ASP A 62 1.12 -4.02 -14.70
CA ASP A 62 1.88 -5.10 -15.33
C ASP A 62 1.89 -4.99 -16.87
N LYS A 63 0.74 -4.65 -17.46
CA LYS A 63 0.61 -4.43 -18.91
C LYS A 63 1.30 -3.16 -19.36
N THR A 64 1.28 -2.10 -18.56
CA THR A 64 2.06 -0.89 -18.87
C THR A 64 3.56 -1.21 -18.93
N VAL A 65 4.06 -2.01 -17.99
CA VAL A 65 5.46 -2.44 -17.98
C VAL A 65 5.78 -3.31 -19.20
N GLN A 66 4.94 -4.30 -19.52
CA GLN A 66 5.11 -5.14 -20.70
C GLN A 66 5.09 -4.32 -21.99
N ALA A 67 4.12 -3.42 -22.15
CA ALA A 67 4.02 -2.52 -23.29
C ALA A 67 5.28 -1.67 -23.50
N ALA A 68 5.94 -1.25 -22.41
CA ALA A 68 7.18 -0.48 -22.47
C ALA A 68 8.43 -1.33 -22.81
N ILE A 69 8.41 -2.63 -22.50
CA ILE A 69 9.52 -3.55 -22.76
C ILE A 69 9.47 -4.09 -24.20
N ASP A 70 8.33 -4.64 -24.61
CA ASP A 70 8.20 -5.39 -25.86
C ASP A 70 7.07 -4.92 -26.78
N GLY A 71 6.22 -3.99 -26.33
CA GLY A 71 5.11 -3.46 -27.12
C GLY A 71 4.00 -4.47 -27.40
N SER A 72 3.98 -5.62 -26.73
CA SER A 72 3.07 -6.74 -27.03
C SER A 72 1.62 -6.51 -26.61
N CYS A 73 1.37 -5.59 -25.68
CA CYS A 73 0.04 -5.28 -25.16
C CYS A 73 -0.22 -3.78 -25.04
N ALA A 74 -1.50 -3.40 -25.00
CA ALA A 74 -1.89 -2.04 -24.68
C ALA A 74 -1.55 -1.71 -23.20
N PRO A 75 -1.07 -0.49 -22.91
CA PRO A 75 -0.73 -0.09 -21.55
C PRO A 75 -1.97 -0.04 -20.64
N GLY A 76 -1.76 -0.22 -19.34
CA GLY A 76 -2.79 -0.10 -18.30
C GLY A 76 -3.15 1.35 -17.97
N LEU A 77 -3.87 1.55 -16.86
CA LEU A 77 -4.40 2.85 -16.44
C LEU A 77 -3.31 3.90 -16.19
N PHE A 78 -2.15 3.47 -15.70
CA PHE A 78 -1.07 4.35 -15.29
C PHE A 78 0.18 4.11 -16.14
N SER A 79 0.84 5.20 -16.58
CA SER A 79 2.13 5.17 -17.25
C SER A 79 3.28 4.94 -16.26
N LEU A 80 4.46 4.52 -16.74
CA LEU A 80 5.62 4.23 -15.89
C LEU A 80 6.12 5.46 -15.11
N VAL A 81 5.90 6.67 -15.63
CA VAL A 81 6.35 7.95 -15.05
C VAL A 81 5.18 8.72 -14.41
N SER A 82 4.06 8.05 -14.17
CA SER A 82 2.90 8.66 -13.50
C SER A 82 3.14 8.86 -12.00
N ILE A 83 2.43 9.81 -11.39
CA ILE A 83 2.48 10.06 -9.95
C ILE A 83 2.22 8.77 -9.14
N PRO A 84 1.16 7.97 -9.43
CA PRO A 84 0.91 6.72 -8.70
C PRO A 84 2.03 5.68 -8.84
N ALA A 85 2.66 5.58 -10.01
CA ALA A 85 3.77 4.66 -10.25
C ALA A 85 5.02 5.07 -9.44
N ILE A 86 5.38 6.35 -9.46
CA ILE A 86 6.50 6.90 -8.69
C ILE A 86 6.29 6.68 -7.19
N THR A 87 5.09 7.00 -6.68
CA THR A 87 4.72 6.71 -5.28
C THR A 87 4.78 5.21 -4.99
N GLY A 88 4.42 4.37 -5.95
CA GLY A 88 4.59 2.93 -5.94
C GLY A 88 6.04 2.52 -5.62
N TYR A 89 6.99 2.98 -6.45
CA TYR A 89 8.42 2.68 -6.32
C TYR A 89 9.02 3.20 -5.01
N VAL A 90 8.73 4.45 -4.66
CA VAL A 90 9.17 5.05 -3.38
C VAL A 90 8.64 4.23 -2.20
N GLY A 91 7.38 3.78 -2.27
CA GLY A 91 6.78 2.92 -1.27
C GLY A 91 7.52 1.59 -1.10
N VAL A 92 7.92 0.93 -2.19
CA VAL A 92 8.69 -0.32 -2.11
C VAL A 92 10.06 -0.08 -1.48
N ALA A 93 10.77 0.99 -1.89
CA ALA A 93 12.04 1.37 -1.28
C ALA A 93 11.90 1.64 0.23
N ALA A 94 10.85 2.37 0.63
CA ALA A 94 10.56 2.64 2.04
C ALA A 94 10.27 1.36 2.84
N ILE A 95 9.56 0.39 2.26
CA ILE A 95 9.30 -0.92 2.90
C ILE A 95 10.62 -1.67 3.14
N LEU A 96 11.53 -1.68 2.16
CA LEU A 96 12.83 -2.34 2.31
C LEU A 96 13.67 -1.70 3.42
N VAL A 97 13.74 -0.37 3.44
CA VAL A 97 14.43 0.38 4.51
C VAL A 97 13.80 0.10 5.87
N ALA A 98 12.47 0.12 5.95
CA ALA A 98 11.75 -0.15 7.19
C ALA A 98 11.93 -1.59 7.67
N ALA A 99 11.99 -2.57 6.77
CA ALA A 99 12.26 -3.97 7.10
C ALA A 99 13.65 -4.13 7.72
N VAL A 100 14.67 -3.45 7.19
CA VAL A 100 16.01 -3.44 7.79
C VAL A 100 16.00 -2.70 9.13
N ALA A 101 15.41 -1.50 9.19
CA ALA A 101 15.37 -0.68 10.40
C ALA A 101 14.63 -1.37 11.55
N THR A 102 13.55 -2.11 11.27
CA THR A 102 12.78 -2.82 12.31
C THR A 102 13.59 -3.90 13.02
N VAL A 103 14.57 -4.55 12.35
CA VAL A 103 15.51 -5.49 12.99
C VAL A 103 16.34 -4.83 14.08
N PHE A 104 16.70 -3.56 13.90
CA PHE A 104 17.53 -2.79 14.84
C PHE A 104 16.72 -2.09 15.93
N THR A 105 15.41 -1.88 15.74
CA THR A 105 14.56 -1.27 16.76
C THR A 105 14.29 -2.24 17.93
N ARG A 106 14.90 -1.98 19.09
CA ARG A 106 14.69 -2.77 20.31
C ARG A 106 13.64 -2.20 21.27
N SER A 107 13.43 -0.88 21.29
CA SER A 107 12.47 -0.23 22.18
C SER A 107 11.03 -0.32 21.65
N GLN A 108 10.06 -0.58 22.55
CA GLN A 108 8.63 -0.60 22.19
C GLN A 108 8.12 0.78 21.76
N HIS A 109 8.51 1.85 22.44
CA HIS A 109 8.15 3.22 22.04
C HIS A 109 8.70 3.59 20.65
N MET A 110 9.90 3.13 20.30
CA MET A 110 10.40 3.33 18.93
C MET A 110 9.54 2.57 17.93
N ARG A 111 9.18 1.32 18.21
CA ARG A 111 8.35 0.49 17.31
C ARG A 111 6.95 1.06 17.10
N GLU A 112 6.39 1.68 18.13
CA GLU A 112 5.13 2.43 18.08
C GLU A 112 5.26 3.66 17.16
N LEU A 113 6.30 4.49 17.33
CA LEU A 113 6.54 5.62 16.44
C LEU A 113 6.72 5.16 14.98
N TRP A 114 7.48 4.09 14.77
CA TRP A 114 7.66 3.48 13.45
C TRP A 114 6.34 2.97 12.88
N PHE A 115 5.46 2.38 13.70
CA PHE A 115 4.13 2.00 13.25
C PHE A 115 3.36 3.21 12.71
N TYR A 116 3.35 4.34 13.44
CA TYR A 116 2.64 5.54 13.01
C TYR A 116 3.21 6.14 11.72
N VAL A 117 4.54 6.28 11.63
CA VAL A 117 5.20 6.79 10.41
C VAL A 117 4.87 5.90 9.20
N MET A 118 4.96 4.57 9.36
CA MET A 118 4.65 3.64 8.27
C MET A 118 3.16 3.63 7.92
N SER A 119 2.27 3.74 8.92
CA SER A 119 0.83 3.84 8.70
C SER A 119 0.46 5.09 7.90
N GLY A 120 1.07 6.23 8.22
CA GLY A 120 0.90 7.48 7.48
C GLY A 120 1.39 7.36 6.04
N GLY A 121 2.55 6.75 5.81
CA GLY A 121 3.08 6.50 4.47
C GLY A 121 2.17 5.60 3.62
N VAL A 122 1.63 4.53 4.21
CA VAL A 122 0.67 3.64 3.53
C VAL A 122 -0.63 4.36 3.20
N MET A 123 -1.17 5.15 4.14
CA MET A 123 -2.39 5.94 3.92
C MET A 123 -2.20 6.98 2.82
N LEU A 124 -1.08 7.71 2.83
CA LEU A 124 -0.73 8.67 1.78
C LEU A 124 -0.65 7.99 0.41
N LYS A 125 0.01 6.82 0.33
CA LYS A 125 0.11 6.04 -0.91
C LYS A 125 -1.27 5.64 -1.44
N ILE A 126 -2.15 5.12 -0.57
CA ILE A 126 -3.52 4.75 -0.97
C ILE A 126 -4.28 5.98 -1.46
N ALA A 127 -4.20 7.10 -0.75
CA ALA A 127 -4.86 8.34 -1.15
C ALA A 127 -4.40 8.81 -2.54
N VAL A 128 -3.09 8.84 -2.79
CA VAL A 128 -2.54 9.24 -4.09
C VAL A 128 -3.04 8.34 -5.22
N VAL A 129 -3.02 7.02 -5.02
CA VAL A 129 -3.47 6.05 -6.04
C VAL A 129 -4.96 6.20 -6.30
N GLU A 130 -5.80 6.20 -5.26
CA GLU A 130 -7.25 6.26 -5.44
C GLU A 130 -7.73 7.62 -5.96
N ILE A 131 -7.11 8.74 -5.55
CA ILE A 131 -7.41 10.06 -6.13
C ILE A 131 -7.04 10.10 -7.61
N ALA A 132 -5.88 9.57 -7.99
CA ALA A 132 -5.48 9.51 -9.39
C ALA A 132 -6.44 8.65 -10.25
N ARG A 133 -7.04 7.60 -9.67
CA ARG A 133 -8.07 6.78 -10.36
C ARG A 133 -9.41 7.49 -10.51
N ILE A 134 -9.73 8.45 -9.65
CA ILE A 134 -10.98 9.23 -9.74
C ILE A 134 -10.82 10.36 -10.76
N LEU A 135 -9.61 10.93 -10.87
CA LEU A 135 -9.31 12.07 -11.73
C LEU A 135 -8.91 11.71 -13.17
N GLY A 136 -8.40 10.49 -13.39
CA GLY A 136 -8.03 9.95 -14.71
C GLY A 136 -9.11 9.06 -15.29
#